data_AF-A0A7X9FY29-F1
#
_entry.id   AF-A0A7X9FY29-F1
#
_cell.length_a   1.000
_cell.length_b   1.000
_cell.length_c   1.000
_cell.angle_alpha   90.00
_cell.angle_beta   90.00
_cell.angle_gamma   90.00
#
_symmetry.space_group_name_H-M   'P 1'
#
loop_
_entity.id
_entity.type
_entity.pdbx_description
1 polymer ?
#
loop_
_entity_poly.entity_id
_entity_poly.type
_entity_poly.pdbx_seq_one_letter_code
_entity_poly.pdbx_strand_id
1 'polypeptide(L)'
;GVLVCLILIIFGVDFALLLGFLTFVLNFIPSFGSIIATIIPTLIAFLQFGNSLTPIWVLLAIAVTDSVLGNFVDPKLMGQSLDLSPLLVLFTLIFWGWLWGIAGMILSVPLLAVLKIILENIPSTQPLAILMSK
;
A
#
# COMPACT_ATOMS: atom_id res chain seq x y z
N GLY A 1 6.44 2.11 -10.10
CA GLY A 1 7.81 2.26 -10.61
C GLY A 1 7.84 2.84 -12.02
N VAL A 2 7.67 2.00 -13.04
CA VAL A 2 7.76 2.41 -14.46
C VAL A 2 6.81 3.56 -14.82
N LEU A 3 5.53 3.47 -14.42
CA LEU A 3 4.55 4.52 -14.70
C LEU A 3 4.94 5.87 -14.08
N VAL A 4 5.44 5.85 -12.83
CA VAL A 4 5.93 7.06 -12.15
C VAL A 4 7.16 7.62 -12.86
N CYS A 5 8.09 6.78 -13.31
CA CYS A 5 9.22 7.22 -14.14
C CYS A 5 8.76 7.93 -15.41
N LEU A 6 7.77 7.37 -16.13
CA LEU A 6 7.22 7.96 -17.35
C LEU A 6 6.55 9.31 -17.07
N ILE A 7 5.76 9.40 -16.00
CA ILE A 7 5.14 10.66 -15.57
C ILE A 7 6.22 11.73 -15.36
N LEU A 8 7.27 11.41 -14.60
CA LEU A 8 8.35 12.36 -14.32
C LEU A 8 9.10 12.79 -15.59
N ILE A 9 9.33 11.88 -16.53
CA ILE A 9 9.93 12.19 -17.84
C ILE A 9 9.03 13.15 -18.65
N ILE A 10 7.73 12.88 -18.71
CA ILE A 10 6.76 13.71 -19.45
C ILE A 10 6.71 15.14 -18.89
N PHE A 11 6.78 15.29 -17.57
CA PHE A 11 6.78 16.59 -16.91
C PHE A 11 8.17 17.24 -16.82
N GLY A 12 9.22 16.58 -17.33
CA GLY A 12 10.59 17.10 -17.31
C GLY A 12 11.20 17.22 -15.91
N VAL A 13 10.75 16.39 -14.96
CA VAL A 13 11.28 16.38 -13.59
C VAL A 13 12.64 15.66 -13.56
N ASP A 14 13.61 16.27 -12.91
CA ASP A 14 14.95 15.70 -12.77
C ASP A 14 14.94 14.37 -12.00
N PHE A 15 15.96 13.54 -12.20
CA PHE A 15 16.13 12.25 -11.53
C PHE A 15 14.97 11.25 -11.74
N ALA A 16 14.20 11.38 -12.83
CA ALA A 16 13.05 10.52 -13.11
C ALA A 16 13.34 9.01 -13.00
N LEU A 17 14.50 8.54 -13.50
CA LEU A 17 14.90 7.14 -13.39
C LEU A 17 15.17 6.71 -11.93
N LEU A 18 15.89 7.54 -11.18
CA LEU A 18 16.19 7.28 -9.76
C LEU A 18 14.90 7.25 -8.94
N LEU A 19 14.04 8.24 -9.13
CA LEU A 19 12.76 8.37 -8.43
C LEU A 19 11.82 7.23 -8.83
N GLY A 20 11.74 6.87 -10.10
CA GLY A 20 10.95 5.74 -10.58
C GLY A 20 11.43 4.40 -10.00
N PHE A 21 12.75 4.20 -9.88
CA PHE A 21 13.33 3.05 -9.20
C PHE A 21 13.05 3.07 -7.69
N LEU A 22 13.20 4.21 -7.03
CA LEU A 22 12.88 4.36 -5.61
C LEU A 22 11.40 4.07 -5.34
N THR A 23 10.49 4.59 -6.17
CA THR A 23 9.06 4.28 -6.13
C THR A 23 8.79 2.80 -6.37
N PHE A 24 9.58 2.11 -7.20
CA PHE A 24 9.48 0.66 -7.35
C PHE A 24 9.86 -0.08 -6.06
N VAL A 25 10.99 0.28 -5.44
CA VAL A 25 11.46 -0.34 -4.19
C VAL A 25 10.52 -0.05 -3.02
N LEU A 26 10.04 1.19 -2.89
CA LEU A 26 9.16 1.59 -1.79
C LEU A 26 7.82 0.88 -1.84
N ASN A 27 7.24 0.69 -3.04
CA ASN A 27 5.94 0.04 -3.20
C ASN A 27 5.90 -1.45 -2.80
N PHE A 28 7.04 -2.06 -2.44
CA PHE A 28 7.03 -3.37 -1.76
C PHE A 28 6.48 -3.31 -0.34
N ILE A 29 6.48 -2.13 0.31
CA ILE A 29 5.91 -1.92 1.64
C ILE A 29 4.47 -1.40 1.47
N PRO A 30 3.43 -2.19 1.77
CA PRO A 30 2.05 -1.77 1.59
C PRO A 30 1.73 -0.50 2.37
N SER A 31 0.92 0.37 1.78
CA SER A 31 0.44 1.66 2.32
C SER A 31 1.54 2.72 2.57
N PHE A 32 2.58 2.41 3.34
CA PHE A 32 3.67 3.35 3.62
C PHE A 32 4.53 3.62 2.37
N GLY A 33 4.78 2.57 1.59
CA GLY A 33 5.55 2.64 0.36
C GLY A 33 4.98 3.63 -0.63
N SER A 34 3.69 3.50 -0.95
CA SER A 34 2.96 4.36 -1.90
C SER A 34 2.92 5.83 -1.44
N ILE A 35 2.70 6.08 -0.14
CA ILE A 35 2.71 7.44 0.42
C ILE A 35 4.08 8.10 0.18
N ILE A 36 5.16 7.45 0.59
CA ILE A 36 6.52 8.00 0.44
C ILE A 36 6.89 8.11 -1.06
N ALA A 37 6.52 7.09 -1.84
CA ALA A 37 6.77 7.04 -3.28
C ALA A 37 6.02 8.11 -4.08
N THR A 38 4.97 8.71 -3.51
CA THR A 38 4.25 9.86 -4.09
C THR A 38 4.81 11.19 -3.59
N ILE A 39 5.12 11.29 -2.29
CA ILE A 39 5.61 12.53 -1.67
C ILE A 39 6.98 12.91 -2.20
N ILE A 40 7.93 11.97 -2.27
CA ILE A 40 9.32 12.29 -2.65
C ILE A 40 9.38 12.87 -4.07
N PRO A 41 8.81 12.24 -5.12
CA PRO A 41 8.86 12.81 -6.47
C PRO A 41 8.11 14.13 -6.60
N THR A 42 6.98 14.28 -5.90
CA THR A 42 6.22 15.53 -5.87
C THR A 42 7.03 16.66 -5.25
N LEU A 43 7.76 16.38 -4.16
CA LEU A 43 8.61 17.35 -3.50
C LEU A 43 9.75 17.79 -4.42
N ILE A 44 10.37 16.86 -5.16
CA ILE A 44 11.40 17.21 -6.16
C ILE A 44 10.82 18.10 -7.25
N ALA A 45 9.65 17.76 -7.79
CA ALA A 45 8.96 18.61 -8.77
C ALA A 45 8.65 20.00 -8.21
N PHE A 46 8.25 20.10 -6.94
CA PHE A 46 7.99 21.37 -6.26
C PHE A 46 9.26 22.21 -6.10
N LEU A 47 10.39 21.59 -5.74
CA LEU A 47 11.67 22.28 -5.62
C LEU A 47 12.19 22.78 -6.97
N GLN A 48 11.96 22.01 -8.05
CA GLN A 48 12.39 22.37 -9.40
C GLN A 48 11.51 23.43 -10.05
N PHE A 49 10.19 23.37 -9.85
CA PHE A 49 9.21 24.18 -10.57
C PHE A 49 8.31 25.03 -9.65
N GLY A 50 8.77 25.44 -8.47
CA GLY A 50 7.94 25.97 -7.37
C GLY A 50 6.91 27.06 -7.67
N ASN A 51 7.05 27.83 -8.76
CA ASN A 51 6.07 28.83 -9.20
C ASN A 51 5.12 28.35 -10.31
N SER A 52 5.29 27.13 -10.81
CA SER A 52 4.47 26.50 -11.85
C SER A 52 3.39 25.61 -11.24
N LEU A 53 2.37 25.30 -12.04
CA LEU A 53 1.36 24.28 -11.72
C LEU A 53 1.90 22.84 -11.90
N THR A 54 3.11 22.67 -12.46
CA THR A 54 3.74 21.36 -12.71
C THR A 54 3.73 20.43 -11.49
N PRO A 55 4.09 20.85 -10.26
CA PRO A 55 4.13 19.95 -9.10
C PRO A 55 2.74 19.40 -8.73
N ILE A 56 1.70 20.21 -8.93
CA ILE A 56 0.31 19.81 -8.68
C ILE A 56 -0.12 18.75 -9.68
N TRP A 57 0.23 18.92 -10.96
CA TRP A 57 -0.04 17.92 -12.00
C TRP A 57 0.72 16.62 -11.78
N VAL A 58 1.98 16.68 -11.35
CA VAL A 58 2.78 15.50 -11.00
C VAL A 58 2.14 14.75 -9.83
N LEU A 59 1.76 15.46 -8.75
CA LEU A 59 1.08 14.87 -7.60
C LEU A 59 -0.21 14.15 -8.03
N LEU A 60 -1.06 14.83 -8.81
CA LEU A 60 -2.32 14.27 -9.29
C LEU A 60 -2.08 13.05 -10.19
N ALA A 61 -1.14 13.10 -11.11
CA ALA A 61 -0.83 12.00 -12.01
C ALA A 61 -0.36 10.75 -11.25
N ILE A 62 0.53 10.92 -10.27
CA ILE A 62 1.01 9.81 -9.43
C ILE A 62 -0.12 9.28 -8.55
N ALA A 63 -0.86 10.15 -7.86
CA ALA A 63 -1.96 9.75 -6.98
C ALA A 63 -3.09 9.00 -7.72
N VAL A 64 -3.45 9.45 -8.92
CA VAL A 64 -4.42 8.74 -9.78
C VAL A 64 -3.88 7.38 -10.19
N THR A 65 -2.60 7.28 -10.56
CA THR A 65 -1.97 6.02 -10.93
C THR A 65 -1.99 5.02 -9.77
N ASP A 66 -1.56 5.44 -8.59
CA ASP A 66 -1.55 4.59 -7.39
C ASP A 66 -2.97 4.21 -6.97
N SER A 67 -3.95 5.12 -7.11
CA SER A 67 -5.35 4.81 -6.80
C SER A 67 -5.96 3.80 -7.77
N VAL A 68 -5.66 3.91 -9.07
CA VAL A 68 -6.14 2.96 -10.08
C VAL A 68 -5.49 1.59 -9.88
N LEU A 69 -4.19 1.55 -9.63
CA LEU A 69 -3.48 0.30 -9.37
C LEU A 69 -4.02 -0.37 -8.09
N GLY A 70 -3.99 0.35 -6.98
CA GLY A 70 -4.36 -0.18 -5.67
C GLY A 70 -5.84 -0.55 -5.51
N ASN A 71 -6.77 0.22 -6.11
CA ASN A 71 -8.20 -0.01 -5.92
C ASN A 71 -8.89 -0.77 -7.06
N PHE A 72 -8.31 -0.82 -8.27
CA PHE A 72 -8.94 -1.49 -9.42
C PHE A 72 -8.13 -2.66 -9.95
N VAL A 73 -6.81 -2.52 -10.04
CA VAL A 73 -5.96 -3.57 -10.63
C VAL A 73 -5.65 -4.64 -9.60
N ASP A 74 -5.15 -4.24 -8.42
CA ASP A 74 -4.77 -5.18 -7.37
C ASP A 74 -5.94 -6.07 -6.93
N PRO A 75 -7.17 -5.55 -6.67
CA PRO A 75 -8.28 -6.41 -6.25
C PRO A 75 -8.75 -7.37 -7.36
N LYS A 76 -8.73 -6.91 -8.63
CA LYS A 76 -9.08 -7.77 -9.78
C LYS A 76 -8.07 -8.90 -9.98
N LEU A 77 -6.80 -8.67 -9.68
CA LEU A 77 -5.75 -9.69 -9.76
C LEU A 77 -5.72 -10.60 -8.52
N MET A 78 -5.99 -10.04 -7.33
CA MET A 78 -5.88 -10.76 -6.05
C MET A 78 -7.13 -11.58 -5.70
N GLY A 79 -8.30 -11.30 -6.28
CA GLY A 79 -9.44 -12.21 -6.41
C GLY A 79 -10.09 -12.80 -5.14
N GLN A 80 -9.55 -12.57 -3.95
CA GLN A 80 -9.99 -13.24 -2.73
C GLN A 80 -10.21 -12.24 -1.60
N SER A 81 -11.46 -12.11 -1.17
CA SER A 81 -11.78 -11.54 0.14
C SER A 81 -11.30 -12.50 1.23
N LEU A 82 -10.50 -12.01 2.16
CA LEU A 82 -10.18 -12.72 3.39
C LEU A 82 -11.47 -12.84 4.22
N ASP A 83 -12.07 -14.02 4.20
CA ASP A 83 -13.26 -14.34 5.01
C ASP A 83 -12.86 -14.45 6.48
N LEU A 84 -12.78 -13.31 7.14
CA LEU A 84 -12.38 -13.15 8.54
C LEU A 84 -13.60 -12.80 9.39
N SER A 85 -13.74 -13.49 10.53
CA SER A 85 -14.77 -13.17 11.50
C SER A 85 -14.60 -11.73 12.05
N PRO A 86 -15.62 -10.86 11.96
CA PRO A 86 -15.55 -9.48 12.44
C PRO A 86 -15.16 -9.35 13.92
N LEU A 87 -15.53 -10.33 14.75
CA LEU A 87 -15.18 -10.38 16.17
C LEU A 87 -13.67 -10.51 16.38
N LEU A 88 -13.03 -11.38 15.59
CA LEU A 88 -11.58 -11.59 15.63
C LEU A 88 -10.85 -10.33 15.17
N VAL A 89 -11.33 -9.69 14.10
CA VAL A 89 -10.79 -8.42 13.61
C VAL A 89 -10.81 -7.35 14.71
N LEU A 90 -11.95 -7.18 15.38
CA LEU A 90 -12.08 -6.24 16.50
C LEU A 90 -11.11 -6.56 17.65
N PHE A 91 -10.98 -7.84 18.01
CA PHE A 91 -10.08 -8.27 19.08
C PHE A 91 -8.61 -7.96 18.74
N THR A 92 -8.18 -8.30 17.51
CA THR A 92 -6.83 -7.96 17.05
C THR A 92 -6.61 -6.45 16.94
N LEU A 93 -7.62 -5.67 16.52
CA LEU A 93 -7.52 -4.21 16.47
C LEU A 93 -7.28 -3.61 17.86
N ILE A 94 -8.03 -4.07 18.87
CA ILE A 94 -7.86 -3.60 20.25
C ILE A 94 -6.49 -4.03 20.79
N PHE A 95 -6.09 -5.28 20.57
CA PHE A 95 -4.81 -5.81 21.03
C PHE A 95 -3.62 -5.04 20.45
N TRP A 96 -3.56 -4.91 19.12
CA TRP A 96 -2.48 -4.20 18.45
C TRP A 96 -2.54 -2.69 18.64
N GLY A 97 -3.75 -2.13 18.74
CA GLY A 97 -3.97 -0.73 19.08
C GLY A 97 -3.47 -0.37 20.48
N TRP A 98 -3.62 -1.27 21.44
CA TRP A 98 -3.04 -1.10 22.76
C TRP A 98 -1.51 -1.24 22.74
N LEU A 99 -0.97 -2.16 21.94
CA LEU A 99 0.47 -2.42 21.87
C LEU A 99 1.26 -1.24 21.26
N TRP A 100 0.89 -0.82 20.04
CA TRP A 100 1.64 0.16 19.23
C TRP A 100 0.78 1.36 18.76
N GLY A 101 -0.41 1.55 19.30
CA GLY A 101 -1.30 2.65 18.90
C GLY A 101 -1.81 2.50 17.46
N ILE A 102 -1.86 3.63 16.75
CA ILE A 102 -2.41 3.72 15.38
C ILE A 102 -1.65 2.82 14.40
N ALA A 103 -0.31 2.73 14.53
CA ALA A 103 0.49 1.87 13.67
C ALA A 103 0.12 0.38 13.85
N GLY A 104 -0.12 -0.06 15.10
CA GLY A 104 -0.59 -1.40 15.39
C GLY A 104 -1.99 -1.67 14.83
N MET A 105 -2.90 -0.70 14.91
CA MET A 105 -4.25 -0.84 14.35
C MET A 105 -4.22 -1.09 12.84
N ILE A 106 -3.38 -0.38 12.09
CA ILE A 106 -3.21 -0.55 10.64
C ILE A 106 -2.68 -1.96 10.30
N LEU A 107 -1.73 -2.45 11.10
CA LEU A 107 -1.11 -3.77 10.89
C LEU A 107 -1.97 -4.95 11.39
N SER A 108 -2.99 -4.70 12.21
CA SER A 108 -3.81 -5.76 12.81
C SER A 108 -4.49 -6.67 11.78
N VAL A 109 -5.09 -6.08 10.74
CA VAL A 109 -5.83 -6.82 9.70
C VAL A 109 -4.88 -7.64 8.81
N PRO A 110 -3.78 -7.08 8.27
CA PRO A 110 -2.77 -7.86 7.54
C PRO A 110 -2.18 -9.01 8.36
N LEU A 111 -1.84 -8.78 9.64
CA LEU A 111 -1.26 -9.81 10.49
C LEU A 111 -2.24 -10.95 10.77
N LEU A 112 -3.50 -10.62 11.07
CA LEU A 112 -4.56 -11.60 11.25
C LEU A 112 -4.79 -12.42 9.98
N ALA A 113 -4.76 -11.77 8.81
CA ALA A 113 -4.89 -12.41 7.52
C ALA A 113 -3.74 -13.39 7.23
N VAL A 114 -2.49 -12.97 7.43
CA VAL A 114 -1.31 -13.83 7.26
C VAL A 114 -1.39 -15.04 8.20
N LEU A 115 -1.77 -14.82 9.46
CA LEU A 115 -1.95 -15.91 10.42
C LEU A 115 -3.00 -16.92 9.94
N LYS A 116 -4.16 -16.45 9.46
CA LYS A 116 -5.20 -17.33 8.90
C LYS A 116 -4.68 -18.13 7.72
N ILE A 117 -4.03 -17.49 6.74
CA ILE A 117 -3.48 -18.16 5.55
C ILE A 117 -2.47 -19.25 5.96
N ILE A 118 -1.61 -18.98 6.95
CA ILE A 118 -0.67 -19.97 7.46
C ILE A 118 -1.42 -21.16 8.07
N LEU A 119 -2.43 -20.91 8.91
CA LEU A 119 -3.21 -21.96 9.57
C LEU A 119 -4.02 -22.81 8.58
N GLU A 120 -4.50 -22.21 7.47
CA GLU A 120 -5.20 -22.91 6.38
C GLU A 120 -4.29 -23.84 5.58
N ASN A 121 -3.01 -23.45 5.39
CA ASN A 121 -2.05 -24.25 4.62
C ASN A 121 -1.44 -25.41 5.41
N ILE A 122 -1.61 -25.44 6.74
CA ILE A 122 -1.09 -26.51 7.60
C ILE A 122 -2.26 -27.46 7.98
N PRO A 123 -2.22 -28.75 7.57
CA PRO A 123 -3.33 -29.69 7.77
C PRO A 123 -3.73 -29.88 9.24
N SER A 124 -2.77 -29.80 10.17
CA SER A 124 -3.02 -29.97 11.61
C SER A 124 -3.72 -28.77 12.26
N THR A 125 -3.61 -27.58 11.68
CA THR A 125 -4.20 -26.34 12.24
C THR A 125 -5.37 -25.80 11.44
N GLN A 126 -5.72 -26.45 10.33
CA GLN A 126 -6.88 -26.12 9.51
C GLN A 126 -8.21 -25.97 10.30
N PRO A 127 -8.50 -26.76 11.35
CA PRO A 127 -9.71 -26.57 12.15
C PRO A 127 -9.76 -25.21 12.86
N LEU A 128 -8.61 -24.68 13.31
CA LEU A 128 -8.52 -23.36 13.92
C LEU A 128 -8.79 -22.26 12.89
N ALA A 129 -8.29 -22.42 11.67
CA ALA A 129 -8.57 -21.47 10.59
C ALA A 129 -10.08 -21.41 10.25
N ILE A 130 -10.76 -22.55 10.25
CA ILE A 130 -12.21 -22.63 9.99
C ILE A 130 -13.01 -21.89 11.08
N LEU A 131 -12.58 -21.94 12.34
CA LEU A 131 -13.20 -21.17 13.44
C LEU A 131 -12.95 -19.66 13.33
N MET A 132 -11.89 -19.26 12.61
CA MET A 132 -11.55 -17.86 12.37
C MET A 132 -12.26 -17.28 11.14
N SER A 133 -12.68 -18.14 10.21
CA SER A 133 -13.61 -17.81 9.12
C SER A 133 -15.07 -17.83 9.59
N LYS A 134 -15.94 -17.23 8.79
CA LYS A 134 -17.36 -17.05 9.10
C LYS A 134 -18.20 -18.26 8.71
#